data_AF-A0A9N7VZ61-F1
#
_entry.id   AF-A0A9N7VZ61-F1
#
_cell.length_a   1.000
_cell.length_b   1.000
_cell.length_c   1.000
_cell.angle_alpha   90.00
_cell.angle_beta   90.00
_cell.angle_gamma   90.00
#
_symmetry.space_group_name_H-M   'P 1'
#
loop_
_entity.id
_entity.type
_entity.pdbx_description
1 polymer ?
#
loop_
_entity_poly.entity_id
_entity_poly.type
_entity_poly.pdbx_seq_one_letter_code
_entity_poly.pdbx_strand_id
1 'polypeptide(L)'
;MNAYAEQVPIFTKKSNTAAAARARERAWQEIAEQVNANNPSCPKRTWQQMKMKYKNIVQTANRKKAEARKTGGGPPPAALTEAEEMALSQQSMRPVAEGIPGGSSSDPPTPQDRSAFIRVTDGVIALLEPDALTNLHAIEDDGETLSAAFDREEERPIEDEIEFNERPSTSSSISQLTSLPVKELYKIYLGKQINKADLEMDHIRQKMQKDALEIQILEHKLKEIKKSS
;
A
#
# COMPACT_ATOMS: atom_id res chain seq x y z
N MET A 1 5.16 -0.03 -32.36
CA MET A 1 5.30 -0.98 -31.23
C MET A 1 5.37 -0.20 -29.94
N ASN A 2 4.53 -0.52 -28.97
CA ASN A 2 4.54 0.13 -27.66
C ASN A 2 5.14 -0.84 -26.63
N ALA A 3 6.48 -0.93 -26.60
CA ALA A 3 7.27 -1.80 -25.71
C ALA A 3 6.80 -1.79 -24.25
N TYR A 4 6.28 -0.64 -23.82
CA TYR A 4 5.73 -0.45 -22.49
C TYR A 4 4.42 -1.20 -22.28
N ALA A 5 3.53 -1.21 -23.27
CA ALA A 5 2.19 -1.81 -23.18
C ALA A 5 2.25 -3.31 -22.89
N GLU A 6 3.22 -4.00 -23.46
CA GLU A 6 3.46 -5.44 -23.27
C GLU A 6 3.88 -5.77 -21.83
N GLN A 7 4.52 -4.82 -21.15
CA GLN A 7 5.07 -5.00 -19.80
C GLN A 7 4.16 -4.40 -18.70
N VAL A 8 3.04 -3.76 -19.07
CA VAL A 8 2.06 -3.18 -18.13
C VAL A 8 1.61 -4.16 -17.05
N PRO A 9 1.30 -5.44 -17.33
CA PRO A 9 0.89 -6.40 -16.30
C PRO A 9 1.93 -6.60 -15.20
N ILE A 10 3.22 -6.46 -15.53
CA ILE A 10 4.33 -6.61 -14.56
C ILE A 10 4.41 -5.38 -13.65
N PHE A 11 4.17 -4.18 -14.20
CA PHE A 11 4.19 -2.93 -13.44
C PHE A 11 2.93 -2.70 -12.59
N THR A 12 1.79 -3.26 -12.98
CA THR A 12 0.52 -3.11 -12.25
C THR A 12 0.33 -4.16 -11.15
N LYS A 13 1.04 -5.30 -11.21
CA LYS A 13 0.97 -6.35 -10.19
C LYS A 13 1.33 -5.80 -8.80
N LYS A 14 0.36 -5.87 -7.87
CA LYS A 14 0.53 -5.52 -6.46
C LYS A 14 1.28 -6.63 -5.72
N SER A 15 2.60 -6.66 -5.85
CA SER A 15 3.48 -7.62 -5.14
C SER A 15 4.82 -6.97 -4.81
N ASN A 16 5.29 -7.14 -3.58
CA ASN A 16 6.56 -6.57 -3.12
C ASN A 16 7.66 -7.63 -2.91
N THR A 17 7.51 -8.81 -3.52
CA THR A 17 8.52 -9.87 -3.40
C THR A 17 9.79 -9.50 -4.16
N ALA A 18 10.94 -10.01 -3.70
CA ALA A 18 12.22 -9.82 -4.41
C ALA A 18 12.17 -10.32 -5.87
N ALA A 19 11.42 -11.40 -6.12
CA ALA A 19 11.16 -11.90 -7.47
C ALA A 19 10.37 -10.90 -8.33
N ALA A 20 9.35 -10.24 -7.77
CA ALA A 20 8.61 -9.19 -8.46
C ALA A 20 9.49 -7.95 -8.73
N ALA A 21 10.39 -7.59 -7.82
CA ALA A 21 11.35 -6.49 -8.04
C ALA A 21 12.29 -6.80 -9.22
N ARG A 22 12.89 -8.00 -9.25
CA ARG A 22 13.74 -8.45 -10.38
C ARG A 22 12.97 -8.51 -11.70
N ALA A 23 11.71 -8.94 -11.68
CA ALA A 23 10.86 -8.98 -12.88
C ALA A 23 10.61 -7.57 -13.44
N ARG A 24 10.33 -6.58 -12.59
CA ARG A 24 10.16 -5.19 -13.02
C ARG A 24 11.45 -4.57 -13.56
N GLU A 25 12.60 -4.91 -12.98
CA GLU A 25 13.90 -4.46 -13.48
C GLU A 25 14.19 -5.04 -14.87
N ARG A 26 13.97 -6.34 -15.06
CA ARG A 26 14.07 -6.98 -16.38
C ARG A 26 13.14 -6.34 -17.42
N ALA A 27 11.89 -6.07 -17.05
CA ALA A 27 10.95 -5.39 -17.94
C ALA A 27 11.45 -3.99 -18.36
N TRP A 28 12.03 -3.22 -17.44
CA TRP A 28 12.64 -1.92 -17.79
C TRP A 28 13.87 -2.06 -18.68
N GLN A 29 14.65 -3.13 -18.49
CA GLN A 29 15.81 -3.44 -19.31
C GLN A 29 15.39 -3.80 -20.74
N GLU A 30 14.42 -4.68 -20.93
CA GLU A 30 13.87 -5.05 -22.24
C GLU A 30 13.35 -3.83 -23.00
N ILE A 31 12.61 -2.93 -22.33
CA ILE A 31 12.14 -1.67 -22.92
C ILE A 31 13.32 -0.80 -23.36
N ALA A 32 14.37 -0.70 -22.55
CA ALA A 32 15.55 0.09 -22.88
C ALA A 32 16.31 -0.51 -24.07
N GLU A 33 16.47 -1.83 -24.10
CA GLU A 33 17.10 -2.57 -25.20
C GLU A 33 16.33 -2.39 -26.50
N GLN A 34 15.01 -2.56 -26.49
CA GLN A 34 14.17 -2.37 -27.67
C GLN A 34 14.22 -0.92 -28.19
N VAL A 35 14.22 0.07 -27.29
CA VAL A 35 14.33 1.48 -27.68
C VAL A 35 15.72 1.80 -28.23
N ASN A 36 16.77 1.25 -27.65
CA ASN A 36 18.13 1.41 -28.15
C ASN A 36 18.30 0.72 -29.51
N ALA A 37 17.72 -0.47 -29.70
CA ALA A 37 17.71 -1.19 -30.98
C ALA A 37 16.99 -0.39 -32.08
N ASN A 38 15.88 0.26 -31.72
CA ASN A 38 15.12 1.11 -32.65
C ASN A 38 15.76 2.50 -32.88
N ASN A 39 16.77 2.90 -32.10
CA ASN A 39 17.44 4.20 -32.21
C ASN A 39 18.97 4.04 -32.20
N PRO A 40 19.55 3.36 -33.21
CA PRO A 40 20.98 3.03 -33.21
C PRO A 40 21.91 4.25 -33.29
N SER A 41 21.43 5.39 -33.81
CA SER A 41 22.21 6.63 -33.92
C SER A 41 22.26 7.48 -32.65
N CYS A 42 21.46 7.17 -31.63
CA CYS A 42 21.43 7.92 -30.37
C CYS A 42 22.28 7.25 -29.29
N PRO A 43 22.80 8.02 -28.30
CA PRO A 43 23.43 7.44 -27.13
C PRO A 43 22.53 6.38 -26.48
N LYS A 44 23.11 5.21 -26.19
CA LYS A 44 22.38 4.12 -25.55
C LYS A 44 21.85 4.57 -24.19
N ARG A 45 20.54 4.44 -24.00
CA ARG A 45 19.87 4.76 -22.74
C ARG A 45 19.92 3.56 -21.81
N THR A 46 20.19 3.81 -20.54
CA THR A 46 20.07 2.77 -19.50
C THR A 46 18.61 2.62 -19.06
N TRP A 47 18.28 1.45 -18.50
CA TRP A 47 16.93 1.20 -17.97
C TRP A 47 16.54 2.20 -16.87
N GLN A 48 17.51 2.70 -16.10
CA GLN A 48 17.30 3.71 -15.06
C GLN A 48 16.89 5.07 -15.66
N GLN A 49 17.56 5.50 -16.73
CA GLN A 49 17.22 6.74 -17.45
C GLN A 49 15.82 6.65 -18.07
N MET A 50 15.47 5.48 -18.63
CA MET A 50 14.14 5.23 -19.19
C MET A 50 13.04 5.28 -18.13
N LYS A 51 13.27 4.61 -17.00
CA LYS A 51 12.38 4.65 -15.83
C LYS A 51 12.21 6.08 -15.32
N MET A 52 13.30 6.85 -15.24
CA MET A 52 13.26 8.25 -14.82
C MET A 52 12.45 9.12 -15.78
N LYS A 53 12.68 8.99 -17.09
CA LYS A 53 11.92 9.74 -18.11
C LYS A 53 10.43 9.41 -18.04
N TYR A 54 10.07 8.15 -17.91
CA TYR A 54 8.68 7.72 -17.72
C TYR A 54 8.06 8.34 -16.45
N LYS A 55 8.77 8.31 -15.32
CA LYS A 55 8.33 8.96 -14.08
C LYS A 55 8.03 10.43 -14.30
N ASN A 56 8.91 11.15 -15.00
CA ASN A 56 8.74 12.58 -15.28
C ASN A 56 7.54 12.86 -16.20
N ILE A 57 7.30 12.01 -17.20
CA ILE A 57 6.13 12.10 -18.09
C ILE A 57 4.85 11.93 -17.26
N VAL A 58 4.77 10.86 -16.47
CA VAL A 58 3.65 10.56 -15.58
C VAL A 58 3.39 11.71 -14.60
N GLN A 59 4.43 12.25 -13.98
CA GLN A 59 4.30 13.34 -13.02
C GLN A 59 3.79 14.61 -13.70
N THR A 60 4.33 14.94 -14.88
CA THR A 60 3.91 16.11 -15.66
C THR A 60 2.45 15.99 -16.09
N ALA A 61 2.03 14.82 -16.57
CA ALA A 61 0.65 14.56 -16.98
C ALA A 61 -0.33 14.68 -15.80
N ASN A 62 0.02 14.12 -14.63
CA ASN A 62 -0.80 14.25 -13.43
C ASN A 62 -0.87 15.69 -12.91
N ARG A 63 0.23 16.45 -13.00
CA ARG A 63 0.24 17.89 -12.66
C ARG A 63 -0.69 18.67 -13.58
N LYS A 64 -0.58 18.50 -14.90
CA LYS A 64 -1.47 19.16 -15.88
C LYS A 64 -2.94 18.80 -15.66
N LYS A 65 -3.24 17.52 -15.36
CA LYS A 65 -4.60 17.05 -15.02
C LYS A 65 -5.14 17.69 -13.74
N ALA A 66 -4.29 17.90 -12.73
CA ALA A 66 -4.66 18.58 -11.50
C ALA A 66 -4.87 20.10 -11.72
N GLU A 67 -4.01 20.75 -12.52
CA GLU A 67 -4.14 22.17 -12.90
C GLU A 67 -5.43 22.41 -13.69
N ALA A 68 -5.78 21.52 -14.62
CA ALA A 68 -7.03 21.60 -15.38
C ALA A 68 -8.29 21.57 -14.49
N ARG A 69 -8.23 20.90 -13.33
CA ARG A 69 -9.33 20.85 -12.36
C ARG A 69 -9.45 22.11 -11.51
N LYS A 70 -8.42 22.97 -11.47
CA LYS A 70 -8.40 24.22 -10.70
C LYS A 70 -8.94 25.42 -11.47
N THR A 71 -9.21 25.28 -12.76
CA THR A 71 -9.62 26.39 -13.61
C THR A 71 -11.12 26.70 -13.45
N GLY A 72 -11.48 27.33 -12.34
CA GLY A 72 -12.79 27.97 -12.13
C GLY A 72 -12.90 29.34 -12.83
N GLY A 73 -12.44 29.46 -14.08
CA GLY A 73 -12.53 30.70 -14.88
C GLY A 73 -11.23 31.30 -15.44
N GLY A 74 -10.07 30.65 -15.22
CA GLY A 74 -8.79 31.06 -15.84
C GLY A 74 -8.58 30.57 -17.28
N PRO A 75 -7.50 30.99 -17.96
CA PRO A 75 -7.19 30.53 -19.31
C PRO A 75 -7.02 29.00 -19.38
N PRO A 76 -7.33 28.37 -20.53
CA PRO A 76 -7.28 26.93 -20.68
C PRO A 76 -5.92 26.35 -20.28
N PRO A 77 -5.88 25.23 -19.53
CA PRO A 77 -4.63 24.56 -19.20
C PRO A 77 -3.90 24.12 -20.48
N ALA A 78 -2.57 24.13 -20.43
CA ALA A 78 -1.73 23.76 -21.56
C ALA A 78 -2.08 22.37 -22.09
N ALA A 79 -2.16 22.24 -23.43
CA ALA A 79 -2.51 20.99 -24.09
C ALA A 79 -1.57 19.84 -23.67
N LEU A 80 -2.15 18.65 -23.56
CA LEU A 80 -1.39 17.42 -23.35
C LEU A 80 -0.68 17.03 -24.65
N THR A 81 0.56 16.59 -24.54
CA THR A 81 1.28 15.95 -25.64
C THR A 81 0.83 14.50 -25.77
N GLU A 82 0.99 13.91 -26.97
CA GLU A 82 0.60 12.51 -27.25
C GLU A 82 1.18 11.51 -26.23
N ALA A 83 2.41 11.74 -25.79
CA ALA A 83 3.06 10.93 -24.75
C ALA A 83 2.41 11.09 -23.35
N GLU A 84 1.91 12.28 -23.02
CA GLU A 84 1.22 12.56 -21.76
C GLU A 84 -0.20 11.95 -21.77
N GLU A 85 -0.89 12.00 -22.91
CA GLU A 85 -2.21 11.40 -23.09
C GLU A 85 -2.14 9.86 -22.98
N MET A 86 -1.17 9.22 -23.64
CA MET A 86 -0.90 7.78 -23.49
C MET A 86 -0.52 7.40 -22.05
N ALA A 87 0.21 8.25 -21.33
CA ALA A 87 0.57 7.97 -19.94
C ALA A 87 -0.67 8.00 -19.02
N LEU A 88 -1.62 8.92 -19.25
CA LEU A 88 -2.86 8.99 -18.47
C LEU A 88 -3.80 7.81 -18.75
N SER A 89 -3.92 7.38 -20.00
CA SER A 89 -4.76 6.23 -20.35
C SER A 89 -4.24 4.93 -19.71
N GLN A 90 -2.91 4.75 -19.66
CA GLN A 90 -2.26 3.62 -18.97
C GLN A 90 -2.44 3.64 -17.45
N GLN A 91 -2.75 4.80 -16.86
CA GLN A 91 -2.98 4.95 -15.41
C GLN A 91 -4.44 4.83 -14.98
N SER A 92 -5.38 4.82 -15.93
CA SER A 92 -6.83 4.75 -15.67
C SER A 92 -7.28 3.54 -14.82
N MET A 93 -6.46 2.49 -14.72
CA MET A 93 -6.72 1.31 -13.89
C MET A 93 -6.30 1.44 -12.42
N ARG A 94 -5.61 2.53 -12.02
CA ARG A 94 -5.37 2.83 -10.61
C ARG A 94 -6.55 3.63 -10.08
N PRO A 95 -7.10 3.32 -8.88
CA PRO A 95 -8.15 4.13 -8.28
C PRO A 95 -7.60 5.55 -8.09
N VAL A 96 -7.99 6.45 -8.97
CA VAL A 96 -7.83 7.89 -8.81
C VAL A 96 -9.00 8.30 -7.95
N ALA A 97 -8.74 8.84 -6.76
CA ALA A 97 -9.77 9.52 -6.00
C ALA A 97 -10.31 10.65 -6.90
N GLU A 98 -11.47 10.42 -7.49
CA GLU A 98 -12.24 11.47 -8.11
C GLU A 98 -12.66 12.41 -6.98
N GLY A 99 -12.15 13.64 -7.00
CA GLY A 99 -12.62 14.66 -6.08
C GLY A 99 -14.12 14.84 -6.29
N ILE A 100 -14.87 14.96 -5.19
CA ILE A 100 -16.32 15.13 -5.21
C ILE A 100 -16.63 16.35 -6.11
N PRO A 101 -17.42 16.19 -7.19
CA PRO A 101 -17.79 17.31 -8.03
C PRO A 101 -18.71 18.25 -7.23
N GLY A 102 -18.36 19.54 -7.15
CA GLY A 102 -19.25 20.57 -6.61
C GLY A 102 -18.93 21.11 -5.22
N GLY A 103 -17.65 21.21 -4.83
CA GLY A 103 -17.26 22.05 -3.69
C GLY A 103 -17.48 23.53 -3.98
N SER A 104 -18.73 23.98 -3.90
CA SER A 104 -19.07 25.41 -3.94
C SER A 104 -18.55 26.04 -2.65
N SER A 105 -17.73 27.09 -2.77
CA SER A 105 -17.32 27.90 -1.63
C SER A 105 -18.57 28.56 -1.06
N SER A 106 -19.05 28.09 0.09
CA SER A 106 -20.06 28.80 0.84
C SER A 106 -19.45 30.12 1.36
N ASP A 107 -20.15 31.23 1.17
CA ASP A 107 -19.83 32.54 1.73
C ASP A 107 -19.53 32.44 3.25
N PRO A 108 -18.71 33.36 3.80
CA PRO A 108 -18.39 33.34 5.23
C PRO A 108 -19.66 33.44 6.07
N PRO A 109 -19.75 32.70 7.21
CA PRO A 109 -20.93 32.71 8.04
C PRO A 109 -21.22 34.11 8.56
N THR A 110 -22.48 34.54 8.41
CA THR A 110 -23.05 35.73 9.05
C THR A 110 -22.60 35.82 10.52
N PRO A 111 -22.20 37.02 11.01
CA PRO A 111 -21.78 37.16 12.40
C PRO A 111 -22.94 36.80 13.33
N GLN A 112 -22.82 35.67 14.03
CA GLN A 112 -23.66 35.43 15.21
C GLN A 112 -23.26 36.47 16.26
N ASP A 113 -24.25 37.20 16.75
CA ASP A 113 -24.12 38.14 17.84
C ASP A 113 -23.57 37.44 19.09
N ARG A 114 -22.30 37.72 19.43
CA ARG A 114 -21.60 37.16 20.59
C ARG A 114 -21.77 38.00 21.86
N SER A 115 -22.65 39.01 21.84
CA SER A 115 -22.87 39.91 22.98
C SER A 115 -23.46 39.21 24.22
N ALA A 116 -24.00 37.99 24.08
CA ALA A 116 -24.60 37.24 25.18
C ALA A 116 -23.61 36.71 26.24
N PHE A 117 -22.30 36.65 25.95
CA PHE A 117 -21.31 36.00 26.82
C PHE A 117 -20.23 36.93 27.38
N ILE A 118 -20.27 38.21 27.00
CA ILE A 118 -19.26 39.20 27.38
C ILE A 118 -19.99 40.40 28.01
N ARG A 119 -19.70 40.68 29.28
CA ARG A 119 -20.18 41.88 29.95
C ARG A 119 -19.00 42.81 30.22
N VAL A 120 -19.10 44.05 29.75
CA VAL A 120 -18.10 45.10 30.00
C VAL A 120 -18.72 46.10 30.97
N THR A 121 -18.14 46.22 32.16
CA THR A 121 -18.50 47.26 33.13
C THR A 121 -17.21 47.91 33.62
N ASP A 122 -17.16 49.24 33.57
CA ASP A 122 -16.05 50.08 34.04
C ASP A 122 -14.65 49.68 33.56
N GLY A 123 -14.53 49.36 32.27
CA GLY A 123 -13.24 49.05 31.63
C GLY A 123 -12.70 47.66 31.96
N VAL A 124 -13.42 46.85 32.73
CA VAL A 124 -13.07 45.46 33.02
C VAL A 124 -13.94 44.53 32.17
N ILE A 125 -13.29 43.71 31.35
CA ILE A 125 -13.95 42.70 30.52
C ILE A 125 -14.10 41.43 31.36
N ALA A 126 -15.34 41.04 31.65
CA ALA A 126 -15.63 39.79 32.35
C ALA A 126 -16.31 38.80 31.39
N LEU A 127 -15.74 37.59 31.32
CA LEU A 127 -16.33 36.45 30.62
C LEU A 127 -17.33 35.78 31.56
N LEU A 128 -18.60 35.71 31.19
CA LEU A 128 -19.57 34.93 31.97
C LEU A 128 -19.37 33.44 31.68
N GLU A 129 -19.12 32.66 32.72
CA GLU A 129 -19.04 31.20 32.63
C GLU A 129 -20.42 30.63 32.30
N PRO A 130 -20.56 29.80 31.25
CA PRO A 130 -21.83 29.17 30.93
C PRO A 130 -22.17 28.12 31.98
N ASP A 131 -23.44 28.07 32.42
CA ASP A 131 -23.94 27.08 33.37
C ASP A 131 -23.54 25.66 32.93
N ALA A 132 -22.86 24.95 33.83
CA ALA A 132 -22.42 23.60 33.63
C ALA A 132 -23.63 22.63 33.56
N LEU A 133 -23.94 22.17 32.35
CA LEU A 133 -24.56 20.87 32.11
C LEU A 133 -23.76 20.12 31.03
N THR A 134 -22.76 19.39 31.53
CA THR A 134 -22.41 18.00 31.17
C THR A 134 -22.67 17.57 29.72
N ASN A 135 -21.61 17.26 28.95
CA ASN A 135 -21.14 15.88 28.84
C ASN A 135 -19.82 15.76 28.05
N LEU A 136 -19.03 14.78 28.48
CA LEU A 136 -17.67 14.43 28.05
C LEU A 136 -17.49 14.26 26.53
N HIS A 137 -16.44 14.88 25.98
CA HIS A 137 -15.44 14.13 25.21
C HIS A 137 -14.12 14.92 25.16
N ALA A 138 -13.30 14.75 26.20
CA ALA A 138 -11.90 15.20 26.16
C ALA A 138 -11.10 14.22 25.31
N ILE A 139 -10.53 14.75 24.25
CA ILE A 139 -9.44 14.18 23.47
C ILE A 139 -8.17 14.79 24.05
N GLU A 140 -7.28 13.96 24.59
CA GLU A 140 -5.86 14.22 24.85
C GLU A 140 -5.20 12.85 24.60
N ASP A 141 -4.35 12.56 23.60
CA ASP A 141 -3.18 13.25 23.03
C ASP A 141 -2.23 13.82 24.08
N ASP A 142 -1.30 12.99 24.55
CA ASP A 142 0.14 13.25 24.44
C ASP A 142 1.00 12.08 24.96
N GLY A 143 2.28 12.09 24.57
CA GLY A 143 3.35 11.67 25.48
C GLY A 143 3.89 10.24 25.34
N GLU A 144 4.90 10.09 24.50
CA GLU A 144 5.85 8.98 24.56
C GLU A 144 6.43 8.81 25.98
N THR A 145 6.45 7.59 26.51
CA THR A 145 7.42 7.19 27.54
C THR A 145 7.79 5.72 27.41
N LEU A 146 9.02 5.48 26.98
CA LEU A 146 9.69 4.19 27.07
C LEU A 146 9.86 3.83 28.55
N SER A 147 9.41 2.64 28.95
CA SER A 147 9.98 1.99 30.13
C SER A 147 9.99 0.48 29.94
N ALA A 148 11.20 -0.05 29.81
CA ALA A 148 11.50 -1.46 29.84
C ALA A 148 11.60 -1.93 31.30
N ALA A 149 10.90 -2.99 31.66
CA ALA A 149 11.23 -3.82 32.80
C ALA A 149 10.79 -5.27 32.53
N PHE A 150 11.79 -6.13 32.37
CA PHE A 150 11.64 -7.58 32.57
C PHE A 150 11.50 -7.82 34.07
N ASP A 151 10.53 -8.62 34.50
CA ASP A 151 10.78 -9.64 35.52
C ASP A 151 9.77 -10.79 35.46
N ARG A 152 10.21 -11.92 36.00
CA ARG A 152 9.83 -13.30 35.70
C ARG A 152 9.09 -13.95 36.90
N GLU A 153 8.37 -15.05 36.61
CA GLU A 153 7.84 -16.09 37.54
C GLU A 153 6.52 -15.71 38.27
N GLU A 154 5.49 -16.55 38.44
CA GLU A 154 5.39 -18.00 38.66
C GLU A 154 4.07 -18.63 38.11
N GLU A 155 4.17 -19.94 37.83
CA GLU A 155 3.18 -21.04 37.74
C GLU A 155 1.84 -20.88 38.51
N ARG A 156 0.67 -21.49 38.22
CA ARG A 156 0.13 -22.61 37.40
C ARG A 156 -1.45 -22.54 37.60
N PRO A 157 -2.29 -23.59 37.39
CA PRO A 157 -2.80 -24.18 36.15
C PRO A 157 -4.36 -24.29 36.13
N ILE A 158 -5.04 -24.13 34.99
CA ILE A 158 -6.39 -24.71 34.82
C ILE A 158 -6.46 -25.36 33.44
N GLU A 159 -6.55 -26.68 33.49
CA GLU A 159 -6.93 -27.57 32.40
C GLU A 159 -8.37 -27.25 32.00
N ASP A 160 -8.60 -26.98 30.72
CA ASP A 160 -9.88 -27.35 30.11
C ASP A 160 -9.57 -27.85 28.70
N GLU A 161 -9.80 -29.15 28.56
CA GLU A 161 -9.73 -29.91 27.34
C GLU A 161 -10.68 -29.29 26.30
N ILE A 162 -10.11 -28.78 25.20
CA ILE A 162 -10.86 -28.64 23.97
C ILE A 162 -10.17 -29.47 22.91
N GLU A 163 -10.50 -30.76 22.94
CA GLU A 163 -10.37 -31.67 21.81
C GLU A 163 -11.18 -31.08 20.63
N PHE A 164 -10.50 -30.43 19.70
CA PHE A 164 -11.06 -30.11 18.38
C PHE A 164 -10.25 -30.83 17.31
N ASN A 165 -10.47 -32.15 17.27
CA ASN A 165 -10.19 -32.94 16.09
C ASN A 165 -11.25 -32.64 15.02
N GLU A 166 -11.07 -31.55 14.27
CA GLU A 166 -11.61 -31.49 12.91
C GLU A 166 -10.64 -30.72 12.00
N ARG A 167 -10.02 -31.46 11.09
CA ARG A 167 -9.39 -30.90 9.88
C ARG A 167 -10.40 -29.95 9.22
N PRO A 168 -10.09 -28.66 9.00
CA PRO A 168 -11.03 -27.79 8.31
C PRO A 168 -11.02 -28.16 6.83
N SER A 169 -12.02 -28.97 6.47
CA SER A 169 -12.43 -29.20 5.10
C SER A 169 -12.65 -27.86 4.41
N THR A 170 -11.87 -27.62 3.37
CA THR A 170 -11.92 -26.44 2.53
C THR A 170 -13.21 -26.43 1.70
N SER A 171 -14.34 -26.02 2.28
CA SER A 171 -15.51 -25.59 1.52
C SER A 171 -16.54 -24.88 2.40
N SER A 172 -16.15 -23.78 3.05
CA SER A 172 -17.16 -22.87 3.61
C SER A 172 -17.74 -22.08 2.43
N SER A 173 -18.89 -22.54 1.95
CA SER A 173 -19.60 -22.00 0.77
C SER A 173 -19.78 -20.50 0.90
N ILE A 174 -19.50 -19.75 -0.18
CA ILE A 174 -19.54 -18.28 -0.22
C ILE A 174 -20.89 -17.73 0.29
N SER A 175 -21.97 -18.46 0.06
CA SER A 175 -23.33 -18.16 0.53
C SER A 175 -23.48 -18.14 2.06
N GLN A 176 -22.63 -18.85 2.81
CA GLN A 176 -22.65 -18.86 4.27
C GLN A 176 -21.89 -17.68 4.86
N LEU A 177 -20.87 -17.14 4.17
CA LEU A 177 -20.11 -16.00 4.67
C LEU A 177 -20.89 -14.69 4.61
N THR A 178 -21.76 -14.49 3.62
CA THR A 178 -22.49 -13.22 3.45
C THR A 178 -23.56 -12.98 4.52
N SER A 179 -23.92 -14.01 5.30
CA SER A 179 -24.90 -13.93 6.40
C SER A 179 -24.25 -13.70 7.77
N LEU A 180 -22.92 -13.76 7.87
CA LEU A 180 -22.24 -13.72 9.16
C LEU A 180 -22.03 -12.29 9.66
N PRO A 181 -22.05 -12.08 11.00
CA PRO A 181 -21.60 -10.84 11.60
C PRO A 181 -20.15 -10.51 11.22
N VAL A 182 -19.83 -9.22 11.12
CA VAL A 182 -18.51 -8.71 10.70
C VAL A 182 -17.36 -9.29 11.53
N LYS A 183 -17.55 -9.45 12.84
CA LYS A 183 -16.53 -10.00 13.74
C LYS A 183 -16.15 -11.44 13.38
N GLU A 184 -17.13 -12.27 13.02
CA GLU A 184 -16.87 -13.65 12.59
C GLU A 184 -16.22 -13.72 11.23
N LEU A 185 -16.61 -12.84 10.30
CA LEU A 185 -15.94 -12.72 9.01
C LEU A 185 -14.46 -12.35 9.16
N TYR A 186 -14.16 -11.45 10.10
CA TYR A 186 -12.78 -11.08 10.40
C TYR A 186 -11.99 -12.24 11.01
N LYS A 187 -12.58 -13.01 11.92
CA LYS A 187 -11.96 -14.22 12.50
C LYS A 187 -11.62 -15.25 11.42
N ILE A 188 -12.56 -15.52 10.50
CA ILE A 188 -12.34 -16.43 9.36
C ILE A 188 -11.23 -15.91 8.45
N TYR A 189 -11.22 -14.61 8.16
CA TYR A 189 -10.18 -13.99 7.34
C TYR A 189 -8.79 -14.14 7.97
N LEU A 190 -8.66 -13.84 9.26
CA LEU A 190 -7.40 -14.01 9.99
C LEU A 190 -6.94 -15.47 9.98
N GLY A 191 -7.85 -16.42 10.22
CA GLY A 191 -7.52 -17.84 10.14
C GLY A 191 -7.01 -18.26 8.75
N LYS A 192 -7.64 -17.77 7.68
CA LYS A 192 -7.16 -18.01 6.30
C LYS A 192 -5.77 -17.40 6.05
N GLN A 193 -5.49 -16.23 6.61
CA GLN A 193 -4.20 -15.57 6.46
C GLN A 193 -3.09 -16.30 7.21
N ILE A 194 -3.37 -16.80 8.43
CA ILE A 194 -2.44 -17.63 9.21
C ILE A 194 -2.14 -18.93 8.45
N ASN A 195 -3.17 -19.67 8.05
CA ASN A 195 -2.99 -20.92 7.30
C ASN A 195 -2.19 -20.72 6.01
N LYS A 196 -2.42 -19.60 5.31
CA LYS A 196 -1.65 -19.25 4.13
C LYS A 196 -0.16 -19.03 4.46
N ALA A 197 0.12 -18.32 5.56
CA ALA A 197 1.49 -18.10 6.00
C ALA A 197 2.17 -19.42 6.40
N ASP A 198 1.46 -20.31 7.08
CA ASP A 198 1.98 -21.64 7.45
C ASP A 198 2.36 -22.48 6.23
N LEU A 199 1.47 -22.53 5.22
CA LEU A 199 1.76 -23.22 3.96
C LEU A 199 2.95 -22.62 3.21
N GLU A 200 3.13 -21.29 3.26
CA GLU A 200 4.28 -20.61 2.66
C GLU A 200 5.59 -20.97 3.41
N MET A 201 5.56 -20.99 4.74
CA MET A 201 6.70 -21.40 5.56
C MET A 201 7.09 -22.86 5.30
N ASP A 202 6.12 -23.76 5.19
CA ASP A 202 6.37 -25.17 4.89
C ASP A 202 6.98 -25.37 3.50
N HIS A 203 6.50 -24.64 2.50
CA HIS A 203 7.08 -24.66 1.17
C HIS A 203 8.55 -24.21 1.18
N ILE A 204 8.85 -23.13 1.91
CA ILE A 204 10.22 -22.63 2.08
C ILE A 204 11.10 -23.68 2.76
N ARG A 205 10.60 -24.32 3.83
CA ARG A 205 11.32 -25.37 4.56
C ARG A 205 11.66 -26.56 3.67
N GLN A 206 10.67 -27.06 2.90
CA GLN A 206 10.87 -28.16 1.96
C GLN A 206 11.90 -27.80 0.88
N LYS A 207 11.84 -26.58 0.36
CA LYS A 207 12.81 -26.10 -0.62
C LYS A 207 14.23 -26.07 -0.04
N MET A 208 14.40 -25.53 1.17
CA MET A 208 15.70 -25.52 1.85
C MET A 208 16.24 -26.94 2.07
N GLN A 209 15.40 -27.90 2.44
CA GLN A 209 15.81 -29.30 2.61
C GLN A 209 16.26 -29.93 1.29
N LYS A 210 15.52 -29.67 0.20
CA LYS A 210 15.90 -30.14 -1.14
C LYS A 210 17.27 -29.58 -1.55
N ASP A 211 17.44 -28.27 -1.41
CA ASP A 211 18.69 -27.59 -1.78
C ASP A 211 19.87 -28.12 -0.93
N ALA A 212 19.66 -28.40 0.37
CA ALA A 212 20.67 -28.99 1.24
C ALA A 212 21.10 -30.40 0.78
N LEU A 213 20.15 -31.24 0.38
CA LEU A 213 20.45 -32.58 -0.15
C LEU A 213 21.17 -32.50 -1.50
N GLU A 214 20.79 -31.57 -2.37
CA GLU A 214 21.46 -31.34 -3.64
C GLU A 214 22.93 -30.93 -3.43
N ILE A 215 23.19 -30.05 -2.47
CA ILE A 215 24.56 -29.67 -2.07
C ILE A 215 25.34 -30.91 -1.61
N GLN A 216 24.79 -31.75 -0.74
CA GLN A 216 25.47 -32.97 -0.26
C GLN A 216 25.83 -33.93 -1.40
N ILE A 217 24.92 -34.12 -2.37
CA ILE A 217 25.17 -34.97 -3.54
C ILE A 217 26.32 -34.41 -4.37
N LEU A 218 26.33 -33.08 -4.61
CA LEU A 218 27.39 -32.42 -5.37
C LEU A 218 28.74 -32.51 -4.66
N GLU A 219 28.76 -32.34 -3.34
CA GLU A 219 29.98 -32.49 -2.53
C GLU A 219 30.55 -33.91 -2.60
N HIS A 220 29.69 -34.93 -2.52
CA HIS A 220 30.12 -36.33 -2.67
C HIS A 220 30.72 -36.57 -4.06
N LYS A 221 30.06 -36.11 -5.13
CA LYS A 221 30.59 -36.22 -6.50
C LYS A 221 31.95 -35.54 -6.66
N LEU A 222 32.13 -34.35 -6.09
CA LEU A 222 33.40 -33.63 -6.12
C LEU A 222 34.51 -34.39 -5.38
N LYS A 223 34.20 -35.03 -4.25
CA LYS A 223 35.17 -35.87 -3.51
C LYS A 223 35.60 -37.09 -4.32
N GLU A 224 34.67 -37.77 -4.98
CA GLU A 224 34.98 -38.93 -5.83
C GLU A 224 35.84 -38.56 -7.04
N ILE A 225 35.56 -37.42 -7.68
CA ILE A 225 36.40 -36.89 -8.77
C ILE A 225 37.82 -36.60 -8.26
N LYS A 226 37.97 -35.98 -7.09
CA LYS A 226 39.29 -35.69 -6.50
C LYS A 226 40.07 -36.93 -6.09
N LYS A 227 39.40 -38.05 -5.81
CA LYS A 227 40.04 -39.32 -5.44
C LYS A 227 40.49 -40.14 -6.67
N SER A 228 39.91 -39.86 -7.84
CA SER A 228 40.20 -40.56 -9.10
C SER A 228 41.18 -39.81 -10.02
N SER A 229 41.54 -38.57 -9.68
CA SER A 229 42.69 -37.82 -10.24
C SER A 229 43.95 -38.00 -9.40
#